data_AF-A0A8X6FLF7-F1
#
_entry.id   AF-A0A8X6FLF7-F1
#
_cell.length_a   1.000
_cell.length_b   1.000
_cell.length_c   1.000
_cell.angle_alpha   90.00
_cell.angle_beta   90.00
_cell.angle_gamma   90.00
#
_symmetry.space_group_name_H-M   'P 1'
#
loop_
_entity.id
_entity.type
_entity.pdbx_description
1 polymer ?
#
loop_
_entity_poly.entity_id
_entity_poly.type
_entity_poly.pdbx_seq_one_letter_code
_entity_poly.pdbx_strand_id
1 'polypeptide(L)'
;LSINEKLYKEELEAQLEVLNTLEKKYSDPGPTYDCVVFYDGKKWRVVIDTSEKGELEKCELLGIYSETYDYAMLTSSDRLNYCVNVYEDGNLLEIVSMSTGHGTHVASIAAAYFPDEPDKNGIAPGAQIVSIGIGDLRLTSMETGAALTRGFIKVMKSKCDIINMSYGEQSHWCGG
;
A
#
# COMPACT_ATOMS: atom_id res chain seq x y z
N LEU A 1 -34.52 -45.80 -7.02
CA LEU A 1 -33.88 -45.16 -5.86
C LEU A 1 -34.76 -45.38 -4.65
N SER A 2 -34.23 -46.00 -3.59
CA SER A 2 -34.82 -45.98 -2.26
C SER A 2 -34.97 -44.53 -1.77
N ILE A 3 -35.82 -44.30 -0.78
CA ILE A 3 -35.98 -42.97 -0.18
C ILE A 3 -34.65 -42.39 0.29
N ASN A 4 -33.78 -43.22 0.87
CA ASN A 4 -32.43 -42.80 1.30
C ASN A 4 -31.55 -42.37 0.11
N GLU A 5 -31.61 -43.07 -1.01
CA GLU A 5 -30.81 -42.71 -2.19
C GLU A 5 -31.31 -41.41 -2.85
N LYS A 6 -32.62 -41.13 -2.78
CA LYS A 6 -33.18 -39.85 -3.25
C LYS A 6 -32.74 -38.69 -2.36
N LEU A 7 -32.87 -38.85 -1.05
CA LEU A 7 -32.43 -37.84 -0.07
C LEU A 7 -30.92 -37.56 -0.18
N TYR A 8 -30.11 -38.61 -0.38
CA TYR A 8 -28.67 -38.45 -0.58
C TYR A 8 -28.34 -37.70 -1.88
N LYS A 9 -29.07 -37.97 -2.96
CA LYS A 9 -28.91 -37.23 -4.21
C LYS A 9 -29.29 -35.75 -4.05
N GLU A 10 -30.42 -35.47 -3.41
CA GLU A 10 -30.88 -34.10 -3.15
C GLU A 10 -29.87 -33.31 -2.29
N GLU A 11 -29.29 -33.95 -1.26
CA GLU A 11 -28.22 -33.35 -0.45
C GLU A 11 -26.99 -32.99 -1.30
N LEU A 12 -26.55 -33.90 -2.18
CA LEU A 12 -25.42 -33.64 -3.08
C LEU A 12 -25.72 -32.52 -4.08
N GLU A 13 -26.94 -32.47 -4.62
CA GLU A 13 -27.39 -31.38 -5.51
C GLU A 13 -27.41 -30.04 -4.76
N ALA A 14 -27.87 -30.02 -3.51
CA ALA A 14 -27.89 -28.82 -2.66
C ALA A 14 -26.46 -28.34 -2.31
N GLN A 15 -25.55 -29.25 -1.94
CA GLN A 15 -24.14 -28.91 -1.69
C GLN A 15 -23.49 -28.30 -2.94
N LEU A 16 -23.76 -28.88 -4.12
CA LEU A 16 -23.26 -28.39 -5.39
C LEU A 16 -23.84 -27.01 -5.76
N GLU A 17 -25.13 -26.78 -5.48
CA GLU A 17 -25.76 -25.47 -5.66
C GLU A 17 -25.15 -24.41 -4.74
N VAL A 18 -24.90 -24.74 -3.46
CA VAL A 18 -24.25 -23.85 -2.49
C VAL A 18 -22.85 -23.47 -2.97
N LEU A 19 -22.03 -24.45 -3.37
CA LEU A 19 -20.67 -24.20 -3.87
C LEU A 19 -20.66 -23.32 -5.12
N ASN A 20 -21.52 -23.60 -6.09
CA ASN A 20 -21.66 -22.77 -7.30
C ASN A 20 -22.10 -21.33 -6.98
N THR A 21 -22.96 -21.18 -5.98
CA THR A 21 -23.43 -19.87 -5.54
C THR A 21 -22.32 -19.09 -4.82
N LEU A 22 -21.54 -19.77 -3.98
CA LEU A 22 -20.37 -19.18 -3.31
C LEU A 22 -19.35 -18.70 -4.34
N GLU A 23 -18.99 -19.53 -5.31
CA GLU A 23 -18.05 -19.16 -6.39
C GLU A 23 -18.54 -17.93 -7.17
N LYS A 24 -19.80 -17.92 -7.62
CA LYS A 24 -20.37 -16.81 -8.40
C LYS A 24 -20.47 -15.50 -7.61
N LYS A 25 -20.64 -15.59 -6.30
CA LYS A 25 -20.80 -14.42 -5.41
C LYS A 25 -19.51 -14.06 -4.67
N TYR A 26 -18.45 -14.83 -4.86
CA TYR A 26 -17.19 -14.58 -4.18
C TYR A 26 -16.63 -13.23 -4.62
N SER A 27 -16.34 -12.39 -3.64
CA SER A 27 -15.64 -11.13 -3.82
C SER A 27 -14.58 -11.10 -2.73
N ASP A 28 -13.33 -11.05 -3.13
CA ASP A 28 -12.20 -10.95 -2.21
C ASP A 28 -11.97 -9.47 -1.85
N PRO A 29 -12.25 -9.03 -0.61
CA PRO A 29 -11.95 -7.67 -0.18
C PRO A 29 -10.46 -7.44 0.09
N GLY A 30 -9.64 -8.49 -0.01
CA GLY A 30 -8.25 -8.49 0.41
C GLY A 30 -8.08 -8.82 1.91
N PRO A 31 -6.83 -8.95 2.37
CA PRO A 31 -6.55 -9.33 3.75
C PRO A 31 -6.91 -8.20 4.73
N THR A 32 -7.34 -8.57 5.93
CA THR A 32 -7.54 -7.66 7.06
C THR A 32 -6.62 -8.10 8.18
N TYR A 33 -5.72 -7.21 8.60
CA TYR A 33 -4.71 -7.48 9.62
C TYR A 33 -4.94 -6.62 10.87
N ASP A 34 -4.61 -7.18 12.03
CA ASP A 34 -4.52 -6.41 13.26
C ASP A 34 -3.25 -5.55 13.26
N CYS A 35 -3.39 -4.29 13.65
CA CYS A 35 -2.28 -3.35 13.74
C CYS A 35 -2.14 -2.83 15.17
N VAL A 36 -0.94 -2.90 15.72
CA VAL A 36 -0.61 -2.36 17.05
C VAL A 36 0.34 -1.19 16.90
N VAL A 37 -0.08 -0.02 17.38
CA VAL A 37 0.71 1.21 17.42
C VAL A 37 0.99 1.57 18.87
N PHE A 38 2.25 1.78 19.22
CA PHE A 38 2.63 2.16 20.57
C PHE A 38 3.91 3.01 20.60
N TYR A 39 4.08 3.78 21.66
CA TYR A 39 5.30 4.53 21.92
C TYR A 39 6.21 3.73 22.86
N ASP A 40 7.45 3.44 22.44
CA ASP A 40 8.38 2.61 23.21
C ASP A 40 9.19 3.40 24.26
N GLY A 41 8.84 4.67 24.48
CA GLY A 41 9.58 5.61 25.31
C GLY A 41 10.64 6.42 24.56
N LYS A 42 10.91 6.10 23.28
CA LYS A 42 11.84 6.82 22.42
C LYS A 42 11.23 7.21 21.08
N LYS A 43 10.52 6.29 20.43
CA LYS A 43 9.92 6.47 19.11
C LYS A 43 8.59 5.72 18.99
N TRP A 44 7.81 6.08 17.99
CA TRP A 44 6.62 5.31 17.62
C TRP A 44 7.02 4.00 16.96
N ARG A 45 6.35 2.92 17.36
CA ARG A 45 6.51 1.57 16.84
C ARG A 45 5.18 1.04 16.35
N VAL A 46 5.23 0.30 15.25
CA VAL A 46 4.07 -0.31 14.61
C VAL A 46 4.38 -1.77 14.34
N VAL A 47 3.43 -2.65 14.63
CA VAL A 47 3.41 -4.04 14.20
C VAL A 47 2.12 -4.29 13.44
N ILE A 48 2.22 -4.91 12.27
CA ILE A 48 1.08 -5.47 11.54
C ILE A 48 1.14 -7.00 11.74
N ASP A 49 0.06 -7.61 12.21
CA ASP A 49 0.00 -9.06 12.44
C ASP A 49 -0.10 -9.83 11.12
N THR A 50 1.04 -10.03 10.45
CA THR A 50 1.12 -10.83 9.23
C THR A 50 1.05 -12.34 9.51
N SER A 51 1.01 -12.77 10.78
CA SER A 51 0.86 -14.18 11.15
C SER A 51 -0.59 -14.68 11.04
N GLU A 52 -1.56 -13.76 11.07
CA GLU A 52 -3.01 -14.02 11.11
C GLU A 52 -3.44 -14.86 12.34
N LYS A 53 -2.58 -14.92 13.36
CA LYS A 53 -2.74 -15.78 14.55
C LYS A 53 -2.48 -15.04 15.86
N GLY A 54 -2.20 -13.73 15.82
CA GLY A 54 -1.83 -12.93 16.98
C GLY A 54 -0.39 -13.14 17.45
N GLU A 55 0.48 -13.76 16.64
CA GLU A 55 1.89 -14.03 16.99
C GLU A 55 2.76 -12.81 16.63
N LEU A 56 2.51 -11.69 17.30
CA LEU A 56 3.14 -10.39 17.01
C LEU A 56 4.67 -10.42 17.11
N GLU A 57 5.23 -11.29 17.95
CA GLU A 57 6.68 -11.47 18.10
C GLU A 57 7.36 -12.06 16.86
N LYS A 58 6.58 -12.65 15.94
CA LYS A 58 7.06 -13.16 14.65
C LYS A 58 6.91 -12.14 13.51
N CYS A 59 6.28 -10.99 13.80
CA CYS A 59 6.01 -9.95 12.83
C CYS A 59 7.08 -8.86 12.89
N GLU A 60 7.21 -8.09 11.81
CA GLU A 60 8.20 -7.02 11.72
C GLU A 60 7.77 -5.78 12.54
N LEU A 61 8.68 -5.31 13.39
CA LEU A 61 8.47 -4.13 14.23
C LEU A 61 9.07 -2.91 13.54
N LEU A 62 8.23 -2.05 12.94
CA LEU A 62 8.65 -0.89 12.18
C LEU A 62 8.60 0.40 13.00
N GLY A 63 9.49 1.34 12.69
CA GLY A 63 9.39 2.74 13.12
C GLY A 63 8.83 3.64 12.02
N ILE A 64 8.64 4.92 12.34
CA ILE A 64 8.29 5.95 11.34
C ILE A 64 9.39 5.96 10.26
N TYR A 65 8.98 5.84 8.99
CA TYR A 65 9.90 5.65 7.87
C TYR A 65 10.93 6.78 7.74
N SER A 66 10.53 8.04 7.95
CA SER A 66 11.46 9.18 7.86
C SER A 66 12.52 9.22 8.95
N GLU A 67 12.35 8.47 10.03
CA GLU A 67 13.30 8.42 11.15
C GLU A 67 14.17 7.17 11.12
N THR A 68 13.64 6.07 10.60
CA THR A 68 14.24 4.74 10.71
C THR A 68 14.60 4.11 9.38
N TYR A 69 13.92 4.52 8.29
CA TYR A 69 13.94 3.86 6.99
C TYR A 69 13.53 2.38 7.04
N ASP A 70 12.82 1.99 8.10
CA ASP A 70 12.32 0.63 8.30
C ASP A 70 11.22 0.33 7.25
N TYR A 71 11.32 -0.82 6.59
CA TYR A 71 10.29 -1.37 5.72
C TYR A 71 10.24 -2.89 5.87
N ALA A 72 9.09 -3.48 5.55
CA ALA A 72 8.89 -4.92 5.57
C ALA A 72 8.07 -5.37 4.36
N MET A 73 7.97 -6.68 4.18
CA MET A 73 7.13 -7.33 3.18
C MET A 73 5.87 -7.87 3.87
N LEU A 74 4.69 -7.65 3.30
CA LEU A 74 3.44 -8.16 3.86
C LEU A 74 3.42 -9.69 3.83
N THR A 75 3.55 -10.29 2.64
CA THR A 75 3.73 -11.75 2.52
C THR A 75 4.81 -12.10 1.50
N SER A 76 5.48 -13.23 1.70
CA SER A 76 6.49 -13.68 0.72
C SER A 76 5.89 -14.01 -0.66
N SER A 77 4.59 -14.32 -0.72
CA SER A 77 3.85 -14.60 -1.95
C SER A 77 3.53 -13.34 -2.75
N ASP A 78 3.10 -12.26 -2.09
CA ASP A 78 2.72 -11.02 -2.77
C ASP A 78 3.93 -10.14 -3.13
N ARG A 79 5.05 -10.29 -2.41
CA ARG A 79 6.25 -9.45 -2.53
C ARG A 79 5.93 -7.96 -2.40
N LEU A 80 4.90 -7.64 -1.61
CA LEU A 80 4.41 -6.29 -1.42
C LEU A 80 5.11 -5.67 -0.21
N ASN A 81 6.04 -4.76 -0.50
CA ASN A 81 6.71 -4.01 0.54
C ASN A 81 5.82 -2.89 1.08
N TYR A 82 5.98 -2.59 2.35
CA TYR A 82 5.31 -1.49 3.01
C TYR A 82 6.24 -0.80 4.01
N CYS A 83 5.96 0.47 4.26
CA CYS A 83 6.50 1.23 5.38
C CYS A 83 5.37 1.97 6.08
N VAL A 84 5.66 2.62 7.19
CA VAL A 84 4.64 3.24 8.05
C VAL A 84 5.00 4.66 8.46
N ASN A 85 3.96 5.47 8.67
CA ASN A 85 4.04 6.73 9.40
C ASN A 85 2.95 6.73 10.49
N VAL A 86 3.20 7.50 11.54
CA VAL A 86 2.26 7.67 12.64
C VAL A 86 1.99 9.16 12.83
N TYR A 87 0.73 9.54 12.94
CA TYR A 87 0.27 10.91 13.15
C TYR A 87 -0.67 10.99 14.36
N GLU A 88 -1.02 12.22 14.75
CA GLU A 88 -2.01 12.51 15.79
C GLU A 88 -1.74 11.76 17.10
N ASP A 89 -0.49 11.81 17.57
CA ASP A 89 -0.05 11.16 18.81
C ASP A 89 -0.43 9.68 18.91
N GLY A 90 -0.33 8.95 17.78
CA GLY A 90 -0.62 7.52 17.71
C GLY A 90 -2.04 7.18 17.25
N ASN A 91 -2.91 8.18 17.09
CA ASN A 91 -4.31 7.97 16.71
C ASN A 91 -4.51 7.71 15.20
N LEU A 92 -3.49 7.95 14.38
CA LEU A 92 -3.55 7.71 12.95
C LEU A 92 -2.31 6.96 12.46
N LEU A 93 -2.51 5.73 12.00
CA LEU A 93 -1.53 4.93 11.29
C LEU A 93 -1.69 5.13 9.78
N GLU A 94 -0.61 5.51 9.11
CA GLU A 94 -0.50 5.51 7.65
C GLU A 94 0.40 4.36 7.22
N ILE A 95 -0.16 3.41 6.47
CA ILE A 95 0.59 2.34 5.83
C ILE A 95 0.82 2.77 4.38
N VAL A 96 2.08 2.85 3.99
CA VAL A 96 2.49 3.23 2.64
C VAL A 96 3.01 2.00 1.94
N SER A 97 2.39 1.68 0.80
CA SER A 97 2.83 0.59 -0.07
C SER A 97 2.78 1.03 -1.54
N MET A 98 3.35 0.22 -2.43
CA MET A 98 3.38 0.50 -3.85
C MET A 98 2.00 0.23 -4.47
N SER A 99 1.33 1.27 -4.95
CA SER A 99 0.06 1.12 -5.68
C SER A 99 0.27 0.68 -7.13
N THR A 100 1.31 1.21 -7.80
CA THR A 100 1.66 0.89 -9.20
C THR A 100 3.15 1.06 -9.43
N GLY A 101 3.69 0.40 -10.47
CA GLY A 101 5.08 0.59 -10.90
C GLY A 101 5.37 1.96 -11.52
N HIS A 102 4.33 2.77 -11.82
CA HIS A 102 4.48 4.03 -12.54
C HIS A 102 5.39 5.03 -11.80
N GLY A 103 5.16 5.23 -10.50
CA GLY A 103 5.98 6.15 -9.70
C GLY A 103 7.45 5.72 -9.62
N THR A 104 7.71 4.41 -9.60
CA THR A 104 9.08 3.87 -9.58
C THR A 104 9.79 4.09 -10.92
N HIS A 105 9.09 3.87 -12.02
CA HIS A 105 9.62 4.15 -13.36
C HIS A 105 9.99 5.63 -13.52
N VAL A 106 9.09 6.53 -13.09
CA VAL A 106 9.33 7.99 -13.10
C VAL A 106 10.54 8.37 -12.22
N ALA A 107 10.62 7.84 -10.99
CA ALA A 107 11.76 8.09 -10.11
C ALA A 107 13.08 7.56 -10.71
N SER A 108 13.03 6.45 -11.44
CA SER A 108 14.20 5.84 -12.08
C SER A 108 14.75 6.72 -13.21
N ILE A 109 13.88 7.29 -14.05
CA ILE A 109 14.30 8.25 -15.08
C ILE A 109 15.01 9.46 -14.45
N ALA A 110 14.50 9.94 -13.31
CA ALA A 110 15.05 11.11 -12.65
C ALA A 110 16.39 10.83 -11.97
N ALA A 111 16.50 9.74 -11.19
CA ALA A 111 17.59 9.58 -10.22
C ALA A 111 18.08 8.13 -10.02
N ALA A 112 17.80 7.20 -10.94
CA ALA A 112 18.39 5.86 -10.82
C ALA A 112 19.92 5.92 -10.77
N TYR A 113 20.52 5.06 -9.94
CA TYR A 113 21.95 5.00 -9.74
C TYR A 113 22.46 3.56 -9.91
N PHE A 114 23.24 3.35 -10.98
CA PHE A 114 23.91 2.12 -11.35
C PHE A 114 25.42 2.36 -11.40
N PRO A 115 26.16 2.10 -10.30
CA PRO A 115 27.60 2.43 -10.22
C PRO A 115 28.44 1.69 -11.26
N ASP A 116 28.07 0.44 -11.56
CA ASP A 116 28.81 -0.43 -12.48
C ASP A 116 28.34 -0.27 -13.94
N GLU A 117 27.17 0.33 -14.17
CA GLU A 117 26.59 0.56 -15.49
C GLU A 117 26.07 2.01 -15.63
N PRO A 118 26.96 3.02 -15.65
CA PRO A 118 26.55 4.43 -15.60
C PRO A 118 25.65 4.87 -16.76
N ASP A 119 25.66 4.17 -17.88
CA ASP A 119 24.77 4.43 -19.03
C ASP A 119 23.29 4.17 -18.70
N LYS A 120 22.99 3.43 -17.62
CA LYS A 120 21.63 3.17 -17.12
C LYS A 120 21.15 4.18 -16.07
N ASN A 121 21.99 5.14 -15.71
CA ASN A 121 21.66 6.15 -14.71
C ASN A 121 20.47 7.03 -15.14
N GLY A 122 19.75 7.53 -14.14
CA GLY A 122 18.82 8.64 -14.32
C GLY A 122 19.56 9.95 -14.61
N ILE A 123 18.80 11.02 -14.89
CA ILE A 123 19.36 12.34 -15.21
C ILE A 123 20.22 12.92 -14.07
N ALA A 124 19.83 12.69 -12.81
CA ALA A 124 20.51 13.17 -11.62
C ALA A 124 20.63 12.04 -10.55
N PRO A 125 21.57 11.09 -10.70
CA PRO A 125 21.67 9.92 -9.81
C PRO A 125 22.02 10.24 -8.36
N GLY A 126 22.57 11.43 -8.08
CA GLY A 126 22.84 11.90 -6.73
C GLY A 126 21.64 12.55 -6.04
N ALA A 127 20.51 12.70 -6.72
CA ALA A 127 19.30 13.29 -6.14
C ALA A 127 18.61 12.32 -5.18
N GLN A 128 18.09 12.85 -4.09
CA GLN A 128 17.27 12.08 -3.16
C GLN A 128 15.79 12.14 -3.56
N ILE A 129 15.09 11.02 -3.43
CA ILE A 129 13.68 10.92 -3.82
C ILE A 129 12.80 10.88 -2.57
N VAL A 130 11.78 11.75 -2.54
CA VAL A 130 10.67 11.70 -1.58
C VAL A 130 9.42 11.29 -2.35
N SER A 131 8.99 10.04 -2.18
CA SER A 131 7.74 9.56 -2.78
C SER A 131 6.53 10.04 -1.99
N ILE A 132 5.53 10.57 -2.68
CA ILE A 132 4.28 11.05 -2.08
C ILE A 132 3.11 10.45 -2.88
N GLY A 133 2.38 9.53 -2.26
CA GLY A 133 1.20 8.93 -2.87
C GLY A 133 0.03 9.92 -2.90
N ILE A 134 -0.39 10.32 -4.10
CA ILE A 134 -1.55 11.20 -4.29
C ILE A 134 -2.78 10.48 -4.87
N GLY A 135 -2.59 9.29 -5.44
CA GLY A 135 -3.66 8.48 -6.01
C GLY A 135 -4.40 7.68 -4.94
N ASP A 136 -5.72 7.58 -5.07
CA ASP A 136 -6.58 6.80 -4.18
C ASP A 136 -7.07 5.53 -4.88
N LEU A 137 -6.63 4.36 -4.43
CA LEU A 137 -7.00 3.08 -5.02
C LEU A 137 -8.50 2.79 -4.96
N ARG A 138 -9.24 3.40 -4.01
CA ARG A 138 -10.71 3.29 -3.94
C ARG A 138 -11.40 4.03 -5.08
N LEU A 139 -10.67 4.95 -5.71
CA LEU A 139 -11.08 5.76 -6.85
C LEU A 139 -10.23 5.41 -8.09
N THR A 140 -9.88 4.14 -8.27
CA THR A 140 -9.08 3.69 -9.43
C THR A 140 -7.75 4.45 -9.60
N SER A 141 -7.11 4.79 -8.49
CA SER A 141 -5.85 5.57 -8.45
C SER A 141 -5.98 7.01 -8.93
N MET A 142 -7.19 7.58 -9.02
CA MET A 142 -7.36 9.02 -9.27
C MET A 142 -6.80 9.86 -8.12
N GLU A 143 -6.23 11.02 -8.42
CA GLU A 143 -5.85 11.97 -7.40
C GLU A 143 -7.08 12.64 -6.77
N THR A 144 -6.92 13.13 -5.55
CA THR A 144 -7.94 13.94 -4.88
C THR A 144 -7.37 15.28 -4.49
N GLY A 145 -8.21 16.32 -4.45
CA GLY A 145 -7.78 17.65 -3.98
C GLY A 145 -7.19 17.61 -2.55
N ALA A 146 -7.72 16.73 -1.70
CA ALA A 146 -7.19 16.50 -0.36
C ALA A 146 -5.79 15.86 -0.39
N ALA A 147 -5.58 14.85 -1.23
CA ALA A 147 -4.28 14.20 -1.38
C ALA A 147 -3.23 15.16 -1.95
N LEU A 148 -3.59 15.97 -2.96
CA LEU A 148 -2.71 17.02 -3.49
C LEU A 148 -2.33 18.05 -2.43
N THR A 149 -3.32 18.55 -1.68
CA THR A 149 -3.08 19.53 -0.61
C THR A 149 -2.13 18.97 0.45
N ARG A 150 -2.37 17.73 0.92
CA ARG A 150 -1.49 17.05 1.89
C ARG A 150 -0.10 16.80 1.29
N GLY A 151 -0.02 16.44 0.02
CA GLY A 151 1.23 16.24 -0.71
C GLY A 151 2.08 17.51 -0.74
N PHE A 152 1.49 18.66 -1.08
CA PHE A 152 2.20 19.93 -1.05
C PHE A 152 2.64 20.34 0.37
N ILE A 153 1.84 20.06 1.39
CA ILE A 153 2.26 20.26 2.79
C ILE A 153 3.49 19.40 3.11
N LYS A 154 3.52 18.14 2.68
CA LYS A 154 4.67 17.25 2.86
C LYS A 154 5.90 17.76 2.10
N VAL A 155 5.75 18.24 0.85
CA VAL A 155 6.84 18.85 0.08
C VAL A 155 7.45 20.05 0.83
N MET A 156 6.62 20.97 1.34
CA MET A 156 7.10 22.13 2.09
C MET A 156 7.87 21.72 3.36
N LYS A 157 7.37 20.72 4.10
CA LYS A 157 8.04 20.20 5.30
C LYS A 157 9.37 19.50 4.98
N SER A 158 9.41 18.74 3.89
CA SER A 158 10.62 18.04 3.43
C SER A 158 11.63 18.94 2.73
N LYS A 159 11.26 20.20 2.43
CA LYS A 159 12.09 21.18 1.72
C LYS A 159 12.58 20.68 0.35
N CYS A 160 11.71 20.01 -0.40
CA CYS A 160 12.08 19.53 -1.74
C CYS A 160 12.33 20.71 -2.70
N ASP A 161 13.39 20.62 -3.50
CA ASP A 161 13.74 21.65 -4.49
C ASP A 161 12.96 21.54 -5.81
N ILE A 162 12.62 20.32 -6.21
CA ILE A 162 11.94 20.01 -7.47
C ILE A 162 10.77 19.08 -7.19
N ILE A 163 9.63 19.36 -7.83
CA ILE A 163 8.45 18.50 -7.83
C ILE A 163 8.27 17.95 -9.24
N ASN A 164 8.12 16.64 -9.34
CA ASN A 164 7.65 16.00 -10.57
C ASN A 164 6.28 15.37 -10.32
N MET A 165 5.28 15.82 -11.06
CA MET A 165 3.91 15.30 -11.00
C MET A 165 3.51 14.76 -12.37
N SER A 166 3.75 13.46 -12.59
CA SER A 166 3.32 12.75 -13.79
C SER A 166 1.87 12.25 -13.62
N TYR A 167 0.97 13.16 -13.26
CA TYR A 167 -0.42 12.92 -12.90
C TYR A 167 -1.25 14.16 -13.24
N GLY A 168 -2.54 14.00 -13.53
CA GLY A 168 -3.46 15.13 -13.65
C GLY A 168 -4.65 14.86 -14.56
N GLU A 169 -5.69 15.67 -14.34
CA GLU A 169 -6.96 15.65 -15.07
C GLU A 169 -7.20 16.96 -15.82
N GLN A 170 -8.18 16.97 -16.73
CA GLN A 170 -8.56 18.18 -17.46
C GLN A 170 -9.29 19.18 -16.56
N SER A 171 -8.96 20.46 -16.71
CA SER A 171 -9.69 21.58 -16.09
C SER A 171 -10.65 22.22 -17.08
N HIS A 172 -11.86 22.60 -16.63
CA HIS A 172 -12.80 23.36 -17.46
C HIS A 172 -12.35 24.80 -17.76
N TRP A 173 -11.53 25.38 -16.88
CA TRP A 173 -11.07 26.77 -16.97
C TRP A 173 -9.61 26.85 -16.52
N CYS A 174 -8.81 27.69 -17.15
CA CYS A 174 -7.45 28.01 -16.72
C CYS A 174 -7.30 29.53 -16.52
N GLY A 175 -6.76 29.94 -15.37
CA GLY A 175 -6.68 31.36 -14.98
C GLY A 175 -8.02 31.87 -14.46
N GLY A 176 -8.05 32.26 -13.18
CA GLY A 176 -9.21 32.91 -12.56
C GLY A 176 -9.47 34.30 -13.13
#